data_AF-A0A0F2Q033-F1
#
_entry.id   AF-A0A0F2Q033-F1
#
_cell.length_a   1.000
_cell.length_b   1.000
_cell.length_c   1.000
_cell.angle_alpha   90.00
_cell.angle_beta   90.00
_cell.angle_gamma   90.00
#
_symmetry.space_group_name_H-M   'P 1'
#
loop_
_entity.id
_entity.type
_entity.pdbx_description
1 polymer ?
#
loop_
_entity_poly.entity_id
_entity_poly.type
_entity_poly.pdbx_seq_one_letter_code
_entity_poly.pdbx_strand_id
1 'polypeptide(L)' 'MTTRRRSSLDIVTLATQDESERLAMVMMQLDMALALAREKGLVEVEAHLEAALEEARRVHKALIN' A
#
# COMPACT_ATOMS: atom_id res chain seq x y z
N MET A 1 12.68 -38.03 -9.28
CA MET A 1 12.45 -36.88 -10.17
C MET A 1 11.60 -35.86 -9.42
N THR A 2 12.21 -34.82 -8.87
CA THR A 2 11.51 -33.75 -8.16
C THR A 2 11.31 -32.59 -9.13
N THR A 3 10.08 -32.42 -9.62
CA THR A 3 9.70 -31.28 -10.45
C THR A 3 9.71 -30.04 -9.57
N ARG A 4 10.86 -29.35 -9.54
CA ARG A 4 11.00 -28.04 -8.91
C ARG A 4 10.07 -27.08 -9.65
N ARG A 5 8.87 -26.86 -9.12
CA ARG A 5 8.00 -25.75 -9.53
C ARG A 5 8.86 -24.49 -9.42
N ARG A 6 9.31 -23.98 -10.56
CA ARG A 6 9.79 -22.61 -10.66
C ARG A 6 8.57 -21.77 -10.30
N SER A 7 8.52 -21.29 -9.06
CA SER A 7 7.71 -20.15 -8.72
C SER A 7 8.16 -19.04 -9.66
N SER A 8 7.40 -18.81 -10.73
CA SER A 8 7.51 -17.56 -11.46
C SER A 8 7.35 -16.48 -10.40
N LEU A 9 8.44 -15.78 -10.12
CA LEU A 9 8.35 -14.49 -9.48
C LEU A 9 7.57 -13.65 -10.47
N ASP A 10 6.25 -13.67 -10.35
CA ASP A 10 5.40 -12.71 -11.02
C ASP A 10 5.85 -11.38 -10.46
N ILE A 11 6.65 -10.67 -11.26
CA ILE A 11 7.06 -9.32 -10.96
C ILE A 11 5.75 -8.54 -11.00
N VAL A 12 5.16 -8.31 -9.82
CA VAL A 12 3.95 -7.50 -9.66
C VAL A 12 4.34 -6.07 -9.98
N THR A 13 4.33 -5.76 -11.27
CA THR A 13 4.53 -4.40 -11.77
C THR A 13 3.23 -3.63 -11.60
N LEU A 14 3.30 -2.33 -11.28
CA LEU A 14 2.14 -1.42 -11.26
C LEU A 14 1.29 -1.50 -12.56
N ALA A 15 1.88 -1.92 -13.68
CA ALA A 15 1.21 -2.08 -14.97
C ALA A 15 0.25 -3.29 -15.06
N THR A 16 0.38 -4.29 -14.17
CA THR A 16 -0.46 -5.50 -14.18
C THR A 16 -1.49 -5.52 -13.06
N GLN A 17 -1.41 -4.57 -12.12
CA GLN A 17 -2.34 -4.46 -11.00
C GLN A 17 -3.58 -3.68 -11.39
N ASP A 18 -4.75 -4.13 -10.96
CA ASP A 18 -5.96 -3.33 -11.06
C ASP A 18 -5.87 -2.08 -10.17
N GLU A 19 -6.74 -1.10 -10.40
CA GLU A 19 -6.73 0.15 -9.64
C GLU A 19 -6.92 -0.05 -8.14
N SER A 20 -7.63 -1.10 -7.75
CA SER A 20 -7.91 -1.46 -6.36
C SER A 20 -6.67 -2.03 -5.67
N GLU A 21 -5.97 -2.95 -6.32
CA GLU A 21 -4.72 -3.56 -5.87
C GLU A 21 -3.61 -2.51 -5.73
N ARG A 22 -3.52 -1.58 -6.68
CA ARG A 22 -2.57 -0.45 -6.58
C ARG A 22 -2.89 0.43 -5.38
N LEU A 23 -4.16 0.74 -5.16
CA LEU A 23 -4.59 1.57 -4.04
C LEU A 23 -4.35 0.87 -2.69
N ALA A 24 -4.62 -0.44 -2.60
CA ALA A 24 -4.32 -1.24 -1.42
C ALA A 24 -2.81 -1.24 -1.09
N MET A 25 -1.95 -1.31 -2.12
CA MET A 25 -0.50 -1.20 -1.92
C MET A 25 -0.08 0.17 -1.39
N VAL A 26 -0.66 1.27 -1.94
CA VAL A 26 -0.40 2.63 -1.46
C VAL A 26 -0.83 2.79 0.01
N MET A 27 -2.01 2.27 0.38
CA MET A 27 -2.48 2.30 1.77
C MET A 27 -1.51 1.57 2.71
N MET A 28 -1.02 0.39 2.33
CA MET A 28 -0.04 -0.37 3.13
C MET A 28 1.29 0.39 3.28
N GLN A 29 1.76 1.06 2.22
CA GLN A 29 2.97 1.86 2.26
C GLN A 29 2.81 3.09 3.17
N LEU A 30 1.64 3.74 3.13
CA LEU A 30 1.32 4.84 4.03
C LEU A 30 1.25 4.40 5.49
N ASP A 31 0.65 3.24 5.78
CA ASP A 31 0.62 2.66 7.14
C ASP A 31 2.05 2.38 7.66
N MET A 32 2.93 1.82 6.82
CA MET A 32 4.34 1.63 7.16
C MET A 32 5.06 2.96 7.43
N ALA A 33 4.86 3.95 6.56
CA ALA A 33 5.46 5.28 6.74
C ALA A 33 4.98 5.94 8.04
N LEU A 34 3.70 5.77 8.39
CA LEU A 34 3.11 6.30 9.61
C LEU A 34 3.70 5.63 10.86
N ALA A 35 3.87 4.31 10.84
CA ALA A 35 4.53 3.59 11.91
C ALA A 35 5.97 4.10 12.13
N LEU A 36 6.71 4.33 11.05
CA LEU A 36 8.06 4.88 11.11
C LEU A 36 8.07 6.33 11.63
N ALA A 37 7.13 7.17 11.18
CA ALA A 37 7.01 8.55 11.65
C ALA A 37 6.76 8.61 13.16
N ARG A 38 5.86 7.75 13.67
CA ARG A 38 5.57 7.59 15.10
C ARG A 38 6.78 7.12 15.90
N GLU A 39 7.52 6.14 15.38
CA GLU A 39 8.74 5.66 16.02
C GLU A 39 9.81 6.76 16.14
N LYS A 40 9.88 7.66 15.16
CA LYS A 40 10.84 8.77 15.11
C LYS A 40 10.32 10.07 15.75
N GLY A 41 9.08 10.11 16.21
CA GLY A 41 8.45 11.30 16.79
C GLY A 41 8.27 12.46 15.81
N LEU A 42 8.04 12.15 14.52
CA LEU A 42 7.88 13.14 13.46
C LEU A 42 6.42 13.62 13.36
N VAL A 43 5.97 14.37 14.35
CA VAL A 43 4.55 14.74 14.56
C VAL A 43 3.88 15.39 13.35
N GLU A 44 4.56 16.30 12.64
CA GLU A 44 4.00 16.93 11.43
C GLU A 44 3.81 15.92 10.30
N VAL A 45 4.77 15.00 10.14
CA VAL A 45 4.72 13.94 9.14
C VAL A 45 3.61 12.94 9.47
N GLU A 46 3.39 12.63 10.74
CA GLU A 46 2.27 11.79 11.18
C GLU A 46 0.93 12.38 10.75
N ALA A 47 0.68 13.67 11.00
CA ALA A 47 -0.56 14.32 10.62
C ALA A 47 -0.80 14.29 9.09
N HIS A 48 0.26 14.51 8.30
CA HIS A 48 0.18 14.42 6.84
C HIS A 48 -0.12 12.99 6.36
N LEU A 49 0.50 11.98 6.97
CA LEU A 49 0.29 10.57 6.62
C LEU A 49 -1.11 10.07 7.02
N GLU A 50 -1.63 10.52 8.16
CA GLU A 50 -3.01 10.21 8.59
C GLU A 50 -4.04 10.81 7.62
N ALA A 51 -3.86 12.07 7.20
CA ALA A 51 -4.72 12.68 6.20
C ALA A 51 -4.66 11.97 4.84
N ALA A 52 -3.46 11.55 4.41
CA ALA A 52 -3.28 10.79 3.17
C ALA A 52 -3.96 9.41 3.24
N LEU A 53 -3.88 8.72 4.38
CA LEU A 53 -4.58 7.44 4.60
C LEU A 53 -6.10 7.61 4.56
N GLU A 54 -6.62 8.68 5.16
CA GLU A 54 -8.07 8.96 5.13
C GLU A 54 -8.57 9.24 3.70
N GLU A 55 -7.81 9.99 2.91
CA GLU A 55 -8.12 10.20 1.48
C GLU A 55 -8.06 8.88 0.70
N ALA A 56 -7.00 8.08 0.87
CA ALA A 56 -6.87 6.79 0.20
C ALA A 56 -8.04 5.85 0.55
N ARG A 57 -8.50 5.83 1.81
CA ARG A 57 -9.68 5.07 2.24
C ARG A 57 -10.97 5.57 1.57
N ARG A 58 -11.13 6.87 1.40
CA ARG A 58 -12.28 7.47 0.71
C ARG A 58 -12.30 7.07 -0.77
N VAL A 59 -11.17 7.15 -1.46
CA VAL A 59 -11.03 6.72 -2.85
C VAL A 59 -11.30 5.22 -2.98
N HIS A 60 -10.78 4.40 -2.07
CA HIS A 60 -10.97 2.94 -2.10
C HIS A 60 -12.44 2.57 -1.93
N LYS A 61 -13.12 3.25 -1.00
CA LYS A 61 -14.56 3.08 -0.82
C LYS A 61 -15.36 3.52 -2.05
N ALA A 62 -14.92 4.55 -2.77
CA ALA A 62 -15.57 5.01 -4.00
C ALA A 62 -15.34 4.07 -5.20
N LEU A 63 -14.23 3.31 -5.21
CA LEU A 63 -13.94 2.32 -6.25
C LEU A 63 -14.70 0.99 -6.05
N ILE A 64 -15.01 0.63 -4.81
CA ILE A 64 -15.72 -0.62 -4.48
C ILE A 64 -17.26 -0.46 -4.56
N ASN A 65 -17.79 0.76 -4.42
CA ASN A 65 -19.22 1.05 -4.50
C ASN A 65 -19.64 1.50 -5.89
#